data_AF-A0A3B9PPX7-F1
#
_entry.id   AF-A0A3B9PPX7-F1
#
_cell.length_a   1.000
_cell.length_b   1.000
_cell.length_c   1.000
_cell.angle_alpha   90.00
_cell.angle_beta   90.00
_cell.angle_gamma   90.00
#
_symmetry.space_group_name_H-M   'P 1'
#
loop_
_entity.id
_entity.type
_entity.pdbx_description
1 polymer ?
#
loop_
_entity_poly.entity_id
_entity_poly.type
_entity_poly.pdbx_seq_one_letter_code
_entity_poly.pdbx_strand_id
1 'polypeptide(L)'
;LENTYSDPALFGRDLLQRLNALKTLPGVVSFDSYRELMGAHFTIASLVSTQCGVPLKSIAMFSGNDVGERVERYLPRAHCLGDILAAQGYRNVFLNGSSLVFAGVGKFFHDHRYARVMGREEWIAAGEPPAGMSGWGLRDDALFRRARAELDQLMKSRKPFNLNVLTVDTHHPYGHLSPECSRRGHEDFEGIVECTADLVAEFVEYIIARGWLDRVAIVVQGDHLAMGNTSYDKLVTNPERRVFNMLINDNPKLTANTREVTHFDMLPTMLDLIGLQVKGGRAGLGYSAIGPVRAPRPPDHVDRMAEKLLDYSATYRALWEPLPETEPESAPLPAVGGVPALRREGPAGVEIAGNAAMGLTPAAP
;
A
#
# COMPACT_ATOMS: atom_id res chain seq x y z
N LEU A 1 -9.81 -1.59 -4.78
CA LEU A 1 -10.31 -2.86 -5.36
C LEU A 1 -10.56 -3.87 -4.25
N GLU A 2 -11.64 -4.65 -4.33
CA GLU A 2 -11.95 -5.72 -3.38
C GLU A 2 -12.34 -7.01 -4.11
N ASN A 3 -12.14 -8.17 -3.49
CA ASN A 3 -12.37 -9.47 -4.10
C ASN A 3 -13.82 -9.70 -4.52
N THR A 4 -14.80 -9.06 -3.88
CA THR A 4 -16.22 -9.27 -4.20
C THR A 4 -16.56 -8.90 -5.64
N TYR A 5 -15.84 -7.94 -6.26
CA TYR A 5 -16.02 -7.59 -7.67
C TYR A 5 -15.71 -8.74 -8.65
N SER A 6 -15.05 -9.82 -8.19
CA SER A 6 -14.80 -10.99 -9.04
C SER A 6 -15.93 -12.01 -9.06
N ASP A 7 -17.04 -11.78 -8.36
CA ASP A 7 -18.14 -12.76 -8.24
C ASP A 7 -19.09 -12.71 -9.45
N PRO A 8 -19.09 -13.74 -10.33
CA PRO A 8 -19.96 -13.76 -11.50
C PRO A 8 -21.45 -13.90 -11.14
N ALA A 9 -21.79 -14.39 -9.94
CA ALA A 9 -23.19 -14.44 -9.49
C ALA A 9 -23.75 -13.04 -9.22
N LEU A 10 -22.91 -12.07 -8.88
CA LEU A 10 -23.30 -10.68 -8.61
C LEU A 10 -23.24 -9.80 -9.88
N PHE A 11 -22.22 -10.02 -10.71
CA PHE A 11 -21.87 -9.12 -11.83
C PHE A 11 -22.06 -9.75 -13.22
N GLY A 12 -22.44 -11.02 -13.30
CA GLY A 12 -22.55 -11.79 -14.55
C GLY A 12 -21.19 -12.20 -15.16
N ARG A 13 -20.08 -11.69 -14.60
CA ARG A 13 -18.69 -11.97 -15.00
C ARG A 13 -17.73 -11.63 -13.84
N ASP A 14 -16.48 -12.08 -13.95
CA ASP A 14 -15.42 -11.67 -13.03
C ASP A 14 -14.83 -10.32 -13.49
N LEU A 15 -15.14 -9.22 -12.79
CA LEU A 15 -14.63 -7.89 -13.15
C LEU A 15 -13.11 -7.75 -12.89
N LEU A 16 -12.49 -8.70 -12.18
CA LEU A 16 -11.07 -8.74 -11.86
C LEU A 16 -10.34 -9.87 -12.61
N GLN A 17 -10.96 -10.44 -13.66
CA GLN A 17 -10.52 -11.67 -14.32
C GLN A 17 -9.03 -11.66 -14.67
N ARG A 18 -8.55 -10.56 -15.28
CA ARG A 18 -7.16 -10.45 -15.72
C ARG A 18 -6.17 -10.40 -14.57
N LEU A 19 -6.51 -9.71 -13.48
CA LEU A 19 -5.71 -9.72 -12.25
C LEU A 19 -5.73 -11.08 -11.56
N ASN A 20 -6.88 -11.76 -11.54
CA ASN A 20 -7.01 -13.10 -10.97
C ASN A 20 -6.21 -14.14 -11.77
N ALA A 21 -6.12 -14.00 -13.09
CA ALA A 21 -5.28 -14.86 -13.93
C ALA A 21 -3.79 -14.79 -13.53
N LEU A 22 -3.29 -13.60 -13.17
CA LEU A 22 -1.91 -13.41 -12.73
C LEU A 22 -1.59 -14.16 -11.43
N LYS A 23 -2.57 -14.41 -10.55
CA LYS A 23 -2.38 -15.17 -9.30
C LYS A 23 -1.96 -16.62 -9.52
N THR A 24 -2.15 -17.15 -10.73
CA THR A 24 -1.78 -18.53 -11.09
C THR A 24 -0.31 -18.68 -11.50
N LEU A 25 0.40 -17.56 -11.69
CA LEU A 25 1.80 -17.58 -12.11
C LEU A 25 2.73 -18.04 -10.98
N PRO A 26 3.86 -18.69 -11.29
CA PRO A 26 4.90 -18.98 -10.29
C PRO A 26 5.43 -17.70 -9.65
N GLY A 27 5.82 -17.77 -8.37
CA GLY A 27 6.34 -16.61 -7.64
C GLY A 27 5.27 -15.58 -7.25
N VAL A 28 3.99 -15.95 -7.37
CA VAL A 28 2.86 -15.13 -6.94
C VAL A 28 2.25 -15.68 -5.66
N VAL A 29 2.01 -14.79 -4.71
CA VAL A 29 1.28 -15.09 -3.46
C VAL A 29 0.11 -14.14 -3.33
N SER A 30 -1.05 -14.66 -2.94
CA SER A 30 -2.21 -13.89 -2.53
C SER A 30 -2.79 -14.46 -1.24
N PHE A 31 -3.48 -13.61 -0.49
CA PHE A 31 -4.14 -13.95 0.76
C PHE A 31 -5.65 -13.94 0.56
N ASP A 32 -6.30 -15.06 0.86
CA ASP A 32 -7.76 -15.20 0.73
C ASP A 32 -8.50 -14.28 1.70
N SER A 33 -7.95 -14.09 2.91
CA SER A 33 -8.55 -13.29 3.97
C SER A 33 -7.73 -12.04 4.27
N TYR A 34 -7.73 -11.07 3.35
CA TYR A 34 -7.27 -9.71 3.66
C TYR A 34 -8.42 -8.94 4.28
N ARG A 35 -8.41 -8.82 5.62
CA ARG A 35 -9.43 -8.12 6.39
C ARG A 35 -9.09 -6.64 6.53
N GLU A 36 -10.05 -5.80 6.18
CA GLU A 36 -10.02 -4.39 6.53
C GLU A 36 -10.31 -4.19 8.02
N LEU A 37 -9.59 -3.26 8.65
CA LEU A 37 -9.79 -2.88 10.04
C LEU A 37 -10.00 -1.36 10.19
N MET A 38 -10.53 -0.95 11.34
CA MET A 38 -10.73 0.47 11.66
C MET A 38 -9.41 1.25 11.65
N GLY A 39 -9.41 2.49 11.15
CA GLY A 39 -8.17 3.23 10.93
C GLY A 39 -7.31 2.74 9.76
N ALA A 40 -7.84 1.85 8.90
CA ALA A 40 -7.30 1.50 7.59
C ALA A 40 -8.36 1.51 6.46
N HIS A 41 -9.61 1.86 6.77
CA HIS A 41 -10.80 1.69 5.92
C HIS A 41 -11.09 2.89 4.99
N PHE A 42 -10.10 3.73 4.72
CA PHE A 42 -10.18 4.83 3.74
C PHE A 42 -8.77 5.10 3.20
N THR A 43 -8.66 5.74 2.03
CA THR A 43 -7.41 5.76 1.26
C THR A 43 -6.17 6.20 2.05
N ILE A 44 -6.17 7.38 2.69
CA ILE A 44 -4.98 7.82 3.47
C ILE A 44 -4.71 6.91 4.68
N ALA A 45 -5.75 6.37 5.31
CA ALA A 45 -5.61 5.44 6.43
C ALA A 45 -4.96 4.12 6.00
N SER A 46 -5.34 3.62 4.83
CA SER A 46 -4.74 2.45 4.19
C SER A 46 -3.28 2.69 3.83
N LEU A 47 -2.97 3.86 3.23
CA LEU A 47 -1.59 4.25 2.95
C LEU A 47 -0.74 4.28 4.22
N VAL A 48 -1.21 4.96 5.28
CA VAL A 48 -0.52 4.98 6.58
C VAL A 48 -0.37 3.57 7.15
N SER A 49 -1.42 2.75 7.12
CA SER A 49 -1.41 1.41 7.70
C SER A 49 -0.47 0.47 6.98
N THR A 50 -0.45 0.50 5.65
CA THR A 50 0.42 -0.35 4.82
C THR A 50 1.87 0.13 4.80
N GLN A 51 2.11 1.44 4.86
CA GLN A 51 3.45 2.02 4.82
C GLN A 51 4.09 2.07 6.21
N CYS A 52 3.33 2.20 7.29
CA CYS A 52 3.87 2.41 8.65
C CYS A 52 3.52 1.28 9.63
N GLY A 53 2.61 0.38 9.27
CA GLY A 53 2.16 -0.71 10.14
C GLY A 53 1.30 -0.25 11.33
N VAL A 54 0.71 0.95 11.27
CA VAL A 54 -0.09 1.54 12.38
C VAL A 54 -1.39 2.16 11.84
N PRO A 55 -2.48 2.20 12.63
CA PRO A 55 -3.75 2.77 12.17
C PRO A 55 -3.67 4.30 12.07
N LEU A 56 -4.49 4.89 11.22
CA LEU A 56 -4.80 6.31 11.29
C LEU A 56 -6.00 6.53 12.23
N LYS A 57 -5.72 7.00 13.45
CA LYS A 57 -6.75 7.33 14.45
C LYS A 57 -7.06 8.82 14.43
N SER A 58 -8.21 9.19 14.99
CA SER A 58 -8.52 10.58 15.30
C SER A 58 -7.47 11.18 16.24
N ILE A 59 -7.12 12.44 16.02
CA ILE A 59 -6.22 13.21 16.88
C ILE A 59 -6.95 14.45 17.35
N ALA A 60 -6.99 14.63 18.67
CA ALA A 60 -7.74 15.71 19.30
C ALA A 60 -9.19 15.71 18.80
N MET A 61 -9.56 16.72 18.01
CA MET A 61 -10.89 16.92 17.44
C MET A 61 -10.95 16.61 15.92
N PHE A 62 -9.85 16.14 15.32
CA PHE A 62 -9.77 15.80 13.90
C PHE A 62 -9.86 14.30 13.68
N SER A 63 -10.55 13.89 12.64
CA SER A 63 -10.74 12.48 12.26
C SER A 63 -10.74 12.32 10.75
N GLY A 64 -10.59 11.09 10.27
CA GLY A 64 -10.69 10.81 8.84
C GLY A 64 -9.64 11.54 8.01
N ASN A 65 -10.08 12.09 6.86
CA ASN A 65 -9.23 12.84 5.94
C ASN A 65 -8.74 14.17 6.55
N ASP A 66 -9.49 14.76 7.50
CA ASP A 66 -9.18 16.07 8.05
C ASP A 66 -7.89 16.09 8.88
N VAL A 67 -7.47 14.93 9.42
CA VAL A 67 -6.24 14.83 10.23
C VAL A 67 -5.05 15.39 9.46
N GLY A 68 -4.86 14.93 8.22
CA GLY A 68 -3.70 15.30 7.40
C GLY A 68 -3.67 16.77 7.00
N GLU A 69 -4.83 17.43 6.90
CA GLU A 69 -4.93 18.85 6.53
C GLU A 69 -4.66 19.80 7.70
N ARG A 70 -4.73 19.29 8.93
CA ARG A 70 -4.67 20.09 10.17
C ARG A 70 -3.38 19.91 10.97
N VAL A 71 -2.58 18.89 10.66
CA VAL A 71 -1.27 18.65 11.28
C VAL A 71 -0.15 19.30 10.47
N GLU A 72 0.91 19.73 11.15
CA GLU A 72 2.12 20.25 10.51
C GLU A 72 2.93 19.13 9.84
N ARG A 73 3.14 18.02 10.56
CA ARG A 73 3.80 16.81 10.08
C ARG A 73 2.94 15.57 10.29
N TYR A 74 3.01 14.64 9.36
CA TYR A 74 2.34 13.36 9.41
C TYR A 74 3.20 12.34 10.17
N LEU A 75 2.70 11.84 11.30
CA LEU A 75 3.37 10.79 12.10
C LEU A 75 4.91 10.93 12.20
N PRO A 76 5.45 12.10 12.60
CA PRO A 76 6.88 12.42 12.47
C PRO A 76 7.83 11.45 13.20
N ARG A 77 7.34 10.69 14.19
CA ARG A 77 8.14 9.67 14.90
C ARG A 77 7.86 8.23 14.45
N ALA A 78 7.02 8.02 13.44
CA ALA A 78 6.85 6.71 12.84
C ALA A 78 7.91 6.45 11.78
N HIS A 79 8.56 5.28 11.85
CA HIS A 79 9.41 4.80 10.75
C HIS A 79 8.54 4.04 9.74
N CYS A 80 8.27 4.69 8.61
CA CYS A 80 7.47 4.12 7.53
C CYS A 80 8.36 3.55 6.43
N LEU A 81 7.77 2.84 5.48
CA LEU A 81 8.46 2.18 4.37
C LEU A 81 9.37 3.16 3.62
N GLY A 82 8.87 4.36 3.32
CA GLY A 82 9.65 5.40 2.65
C GLY A 82 10.94 5.77 3.41
N ASP A 83 10.86 5.99 4.72
CA ASP A 83 12.03 6.27 5.57
C ASP A 83 13.03 5.11 5.50
N ILE A 84 12.54 3.89 5.73
CA ILE A 84 13.35 2.67 5.77
C ILE A 84 14.09 2.47 4.45
N LEU A 85 13.38 2.59 3.33
CA LEU A 85 13.95 2.42 2.00
C LEU A 85 14.92 3.54 1.64
N ALA A 86 14.62 4.80 2.01
CA ALA A 86 15.51 5.93 1.78
C ALA A 86 16.86 5.74 2.50
N ALA A 87 16.85 5.22 3.74
CA ALA A 87 18.08 4.87 4.46
C ALA A 87 18.88 3.73 3.80
N GLN A 88 18.23 2.88 3.00
CA GLN A 88 18.88 1.87 2.16
C GLN A 88 19.26 2.39 0.77
N GLY A 89 19.18 3.70 0.53
CA GLY A 89 19.56 4.35 -0.73
C GLY A 89 18.51 4.26 -1.84
N TYR A 90 17.27 3.85 -1.53
CA TYR A 90 16.19 3.80 -2.51
C TYR A 90 15.73 5.20 -2.90
N ARG A 91 15.42 5.39 -4.18
CA ARG A 91 14.61 6.52 -4.63
C ARG A 91 13.14 6.17 -4.51
N ASN A 92 12.45 6.81 -3.57
CA ASN A 92 11.01 6.68 -3.39
C ASN A 92 10.24 7.65 -4.30
N VAL A 93 9.25 7.13 -5.02
CA VAL A 93 8.38 7.87 -5.95
C VAL A 93 6.93 7.50 -5.70
N PHE A 94 6.07 8.51 -5.59
CA PHE A 94 4.62 8.36 -5.45
C PHE A 94 3.91 9.07 -6.59
N LEU A 95 3.06 8.33 -7.31
CA LEU A 95 2.25 8.83 -8.41
C LEU A 95 0.77 8.63 -8.06
N ASN A 96 0.01 9.72 -8.06
CA ASN A 96 -1.41 9.73 -7.73
C ASN A 96 -2.17 10.57 -8.77
N GLY A 97 -3.45 10.23 -8.99
CA GLY A 97 -4.33 11.04 -9.82
C GLY A 97 -4.82 12.32 -9.13
N SER A 98 -5.16 12.24 -7.85
CA SER A 98 -5.84 13.31 -7.11
C SER A 98 -4.91 14.43 -6.62
N SER A 99 -5.48 15.51 -6.08
CA SER A 99 -4.69 16.58 -5.48
C SER A 99 -3.91 16.08 -4.26
N LEU A 100 -2.66 16.52 -4.12
CA LEU A 100 -1.81 16.17 -2.98
C LEU A 100 -2.25 16.83 -1.67
N VAL A 101 -3.06 17.89 -1.73
CA VAL A 101 -3.57 18.59 -0.54
C VAL A 101 -4.63 17.74 0.16
N PHE A 102 -5.47 17.05 -0.62
CA PHE A 102 -6.58 16.25 -0.10
C PHE A 102 -6.10 15.22 0.91
N ALA A 103 -6.72 15.24 2.10
CA ALA A 103 -6.41 14.34 3.21
C ALA A 103 -4.95 14.39 3.71
N GLY A 104 -4.16 15.38 3.28
CA GLY A 104 -2.74 15.48 3.57
C GLY A 104 -1.88 14.39 2.93
N VAL A 105 -2.30 13.76 1.83
CA VAL A 105 -1.54 12.70 1.14
C VAL A 105 -0.13 13.16 0.74
N GLY A 106 -0.02 14.34 0.14
CA GLY A 106 1.28 14.90 -0.23
C GLY A 106 2.18 15.12 0.97
N LYS A 107 1.61 15.68 2.05
CA LYS A 107 2.32 15.88 3.32
C LYS A 107 2.91 14.56 3.84
N PHE A 108 2.08 13.51 3.92
CA PHE A 108 2.53 12.18 4.35
C PHE A 108 3.73 11.68 3.54
N PHE A 109 3.65 11.69 2.21
CA PHE A 109 4.74 11.19 1.36
C PHE A 109 5.99 12.07 1.43
N HIS A 110 5.85 13.39 1.54
CA HIS A 110 6.99 14.29 1.72
C HIS A 110 7.69 14.08 3.06
N ASP A 111 6.94 13.96 4.16
CA ASP A 111 7.48 13.73 5.50
C ASP A 111 8.20 12.38 5.59
N HIS A 112 7.72 11.35 4.88
CA HIS A 112 8.30 10.01 4.85
C HIS A 112 9.22 9.74 3.64
N ARG A 113 9.99 10.75 3.23
CA ARG A 113 11.14 10.62 2.32
C ARG A 113 10.81 10.13 0.90
N TYR A 114 9.66 10.52 0.37
CA TYR A 114 9.42 10.39 -1.06
C TYR A 114 10.05 11.54 -1.82
N ALA A 115 11.05 11.22 -2.65
CA ALA A 115 11.83 12.19 -3.40
C ALA A 115 11.05 12.80 -4.58
N ARG A 116 9.96 12.16 -5.00
CA ARG A 116 9.05 12.63 -6.05
C ARG A 116 7.64 12.22 -5.66
N VAL A 117 6.75 13.21 -5.60
CA VAL A 117 5.33 13.05 -5.23
C VAL A 117 4.55 13.80 -6.29
N MET A 118 3.68 13.10 -7.02
CA MET A 118 2.91 13.67 -8.13
C MET A 118 1.42 13.52 -7.84
N GLY A 119 0.69 14.63 -7.86
CA GLY A 119 -0.77 14.67 -7.89
C GLY A 119 -1.27 15.61 -8.98
N ARG A 120 -2.55 15.99 -8.88
CA ARG A 120 -3.27 16.78 -9.89
C ARG A 120 -2.47 18.02 -10.34
N GLU A 121 -2.05 18.85 -9.40
CA GLU A 121 -1.38 20.12 -9.68
C GLU A 121 0.00 19.90 -10.34
N GLU A 122 0.75 18.90 -9.87
CA GLU A 122 2.06 18.56 -10.43
C GLU A 122 1.94 17.99 -11.84
N TRP A 123 0.88 17.21 -12.13
CA TRP A 123 0.62 16.72 -13.47
C TRP A 123 0.27 17.84 -14.45
N ILE A 124 -0.52 18.82 -14.01
CA ILE A 124 -0.82 20.02 -14.82
C ILE A 124 0.47 20.79 -15.11
N ALA A 125 1.31 21.01 -14.10
CA ALA A 125 2.62 21.64 -14.28
C ALA A 125 3.56 20.84 -15.20
N ALA A 126 3.43 19.51 -15.21
CA ALA A 126 4.15 18.61 -16.11
C ALA A 126 3.52 18.45 -17.51
N GLY A 127 2.48 19.24 -17.83
CA GLY A 127 1.88 19.33 -19.15
C GLY A 127 0.71 18.38 -19.41
N GLU A 128 0.12 17.75 -18.39
CA GLU A 128 -1.18 17.09 -18.54
C GLU A 128 -2.29 18.13 -18.69
N PRO A 129 -3.18 18.03 -19.70
CA PRO A 129 -4.22 19.02 -19.91
C PRO A 129 -5.29 18.90 -18.81
N PRO A 130 -5.63 19.99 -18.10
CA PRO A 130 -6.69 19.96 -17.08
C PRO A 130 -8.04 19.44 -17.61
N ALA A 131 -8.35 19.71 -18.89
CA ALA A 131 -9.58 19.26 -19.54
C ALA A 131 -9.68 17.73 -19.71
N GLY A 132 -8.56 17.00 -19.64
CA GLY A 132 -8.53 15.53 -19.69
C GLY A 132 -8.75 14.85 -18.34
N MET A 133 -8.71 15.61 -17.25
CA MET A 133 -8.86 15.10 -15.89
C MET A 133 -10.32 14.89 -15.49
N SER A 134 -10.56 14.03 -14.51
CA SER A 134 -11.85 13.91 -13.83
C SER A 134 -12.01 15.01 -12.77
N GLY A 135 -13.15 15.01 -12.08
CA GLY A 135 -13.34 15.84 -10.89
C GLY A 135 -12.31 15.54 -9.79
N TRP A 136 -11.81 14.29 -9.73
CA TRP A 136 -10.79 13.88 -8.77
C TRP A 136 -9.38 14.21 -9.23
N GLY A 137 -9.06 14.09 -10.52
CA GLY A 137 -7.73 14.40 -11.03
C GLY A 137 -7.36 13.60 -12.27
N LEU A 138 -6.08 13.25 -12.40
CA LEU A 138 -5.59 12.45 -13.52
C LEU A 138 -6.24 11.07 -13.51
N ARG A 139 -6.79 10.67 -14.65
CA ARG A 139 -7.48 9.39 -14.84
C ARG A 139 -6.49 8.23 -14.91
N ASP A 140 -6.95 7.02 -14.62
CA ASP A 140 -6.09 5.84 -14.44
C ASP A 140 -5.34 5.47 -15.73
N ASP A 141 -5.95 5.66 -16.90
CA ASP A 141 -5.32 5.41 -18.21
C ASP A 141 -4.06 6.27 -18.41
N ALA A 142 -4.21 7.58 -18.18
CA ALA A 142 -3.10 8.53 -18.24
C ALA A 142 -2.10 8.31 -17.09
N LEU A 143 -2.57 7.99 -15.89
CA LEU A 143 -1.72 7.66 -14.75
C LEU A 143 -0.81 6.46 -15.05
N PHE A 144 -1.33 5.36 -15.57
CA PHE A 144 -0.52 4.19 -15.92
C PHE A 144 0.40 4.42 -17.12
N ARG A 145 0.02 5.29 -18.07
CA ARG A 145 0.95 5.76 -19.11
C ARG A 145 2.14 6.51 -18.49
N ARG A 146 1.91 7.38 -17.51
CA ARG A 146 2.97 8.09 -16.78
C ARG A 146 3.78 7.17 -15.88
N ALA A 147 3.15 6.22 -15.21
CA ALA A 147 3.81 5.22 -14.38
C ALA A 147 4.76 4.33 -15.18
N ARG A 148 4.36 3.89 -16.39
CA ARG A 148 5.25 3.17 -17.33
C ARG A 148 6.48 3.99 -17.70
N ALA A 149 6.30 5.28 -18.02
CA ALA A 149 7.42 6.16 -18.36
C ALA A 149 8.36 6.41 -17.16
N GLU A 150 7.82 6.60 -15.95
CA GLU A 150 8.61 6.76 -14.72
C GLU A 150 9.38 5.47 -14.40
N LEU A 151 8.72 4.31 -14.47
CA LEU A 151 9.36 3.02 -14.24
C LEU A 151 10.52 2.76 -15.21
N ASP A 152 10.34 3.07 -16.49
CA ASP A 152 11.40 2.99 -17.51
C ASP A 152 12.63 3.84 -17.14
N GLN A 153 12.42 5.03 -16.58
CA GLN A 153 13.51 5.89 -16.11
C GLN A 153 14.18 5.33 -14.85
N LEU A 154 13.39 4.85 -13.90
CA LEU A 154 13.90 4.22 -12.67
C LEU A 154 14.75 2.99 -12.99
N MET A 155 14.29 2.10 -13.87
CA MET A 155 15.05 0.93 -14.32
C MET A 155 16.35 1.31 -15.03
N LYS A 156 16.35 2.38 -15.85
CA LYS A 156 17.57 2.89 -16.50
C LYS A 156 18.60 3.46 -15.52
N SER A 157 18.14 4.02 -14.40
CA SER A 157 19.03 4.63 -13.40
C SER A 157 19.97 3.63 -12.71
N ARG A 158 19.61 2.33 -12.71
CA ARG A 158 20.32 1.25 -12.00
C ARG A 158 20.52 1.51 -10.50
N LYS A 159 19.67 2.36 -9.92
CA LYS A 159 19.59 2.60 -8.47
C LYS A 159 18.34 1.92 -7.92
N PRO A 160 18.35 1.46 -6.66
CA PRO A 160 17.16 0.90 -6.05
C PRO A 160 16.06 1.97 -5.98
N PHE A 161 14.81 1.55 -6.14
CA PHE A 161 13.66 2.44 -6.16
C PHE A 161 12.44 1.79 -5.54
N ASN A 162 11.51 2.64 -5.13
CA ASN A 162 10.18 2.26 -4.69
C ASN A 162 9.19 3.16 -5.43
N LEU A 163 8.32 2.55 -6.23
CA LEU A 163 7.30 3.26 -7.01
C LEU A 163 5.92 2.87 -6.50
N ASN A 164 5.23 3.83 -5.89
CA ASN A 164 3.83 3.68 -5.50
C ASN A 164 2.94 4.40 -6.52
N VAL A 165 1.88 3.72 -6.98
CA VAL A 165 0.90 4.25 -7.92
C VAL A 165 -0.49 4.08 -7.30
N LEU A 166 -1.23 5.18 -7.15
CA LEU A 166 -2.57 5.19 -6.55
C LEU A 166 -3.62 5.60 -7.59
N THR A 167 -4.48 4.65 -7.95
CA THR A 167 -5.61 4.82 -8.88
C THR A 167 -6.76 5.59 -8.24
N VAL A 168 -7.61 6.21 -9.06
CA VAL A 168 -8.73 7.03 -8.57
C VAL A 168 -10.04 6.85 -9.36
N ASP A 169 -10.03 6.22 -10.54
CA ASP A 169 -11.24 6.21 -11.37
C ASP A 169 -12.39 5.39 -10.76
N THR A 170 -12.11 4.44 -9.86
CA THR A 170 -13.13 3.70 -9.12
C THR A 170 -13.71 4.48 -7.92
N HIS A 171 -13.40 5.77 -7.77
CA HIS A 171 -13.89 6.57 -6.65
C HIS A 171 -15.41 6.76 -6.72
N HIS A 172 -16.06 6.56 -5.57
CA HIS A 172 -17.50 6.69 -5.39
C HIS A 172 -18.02 8.13 -5.69
N PRO A 173 -19.34 8.32 -5.92
CA PRO A 173 -20.37 7.28 -6.03
C PRO A 173 -20.51 6.63 -7.41
N TYR A 174 -20.01 7.29 -8.47
CA TYR A 174 -20.28 6.88 -9.87
C TYR A 174 -19.04 6.40 -10.63
N GLY A 175 -17.83 6.54 -10.06
CA GLY A 175 -16.58 6.33 -10.81
C GLY A 175 -16.33 7.41 -11.86
N HIS A 176 -15.17 7.33 -12.52
CA HIS A 176 -14.69 8.28 -13.51
C HIS A 176 -14.25 7.57 -14.78
N LEU A 177 -15.17 7.39 -15.73
CA LEU A 177 -14.86 6.71 -16.99
C LEU A 177 -13.76 7.43 -17.76
N SER A 178 -12.64 6.74 -18.00
CA SER A 178 -11.53 7.27 -18.77
C SER A 178 -11.74 7.15 -20.29
N PRO A 179 -11.11 8.01 -21.11
CA PRO A 179 -11.20 7.89 -22.56
C PRO A 179 -10.78 6.51 -23.09
N GLU A 180 -9.76 5.89 -22.49
CA GLU A 180 -9.37 4.53 -22.85
C GLU A 180 -10.44 3.50 -22.48
N CYS A 181 -11.01 3.56 -21.28
CA CYS A 181 -12.07 2.65 -20.86
C CYS A 181 -13.34 2.80 -21.72
N SER A 182 -13.71 4.03 -22.08
CA SER A 182 -14.82 4.28 -23.00
C SER A 182 -14.56 3.67 -24.38
N ARG A 183 -13.34 3.79 -24.93
CA ARG A 183 -12.97 3.13 -26.20
C ARG A 183 -13.01 1.61 -26.12
N ARG A 184 -12.80 1.03 -24.93
CA ARG A 184 -12.94 -0.41 -24.68
C ARG A 184 -14.41 -0.86 -24.52
N GLY A 185 -15.36 0.07 -24.60
CA GLY A 185 -16.80 -0.22 -24.53
C GLY A 185 -17.37 -0.27 -23.11
N HIS A 186 -16.63 0.23 -22.10
CA HIS A 186 -17.15 0.38 -20.75
C HIS A 186 -17.98 1.67 -20.64
N GLU A 187 -19.09 1.61 -19.91
CA GLU A 187 -20.04 2.73 -19.81
C GLU A 187 -20.49 3.02 -18.37
N ASP A 188 -20.46 2.01 -17.49
CA ASP A 188 -20.97 2.10 -16.12
C ASP A 188 -19.86 1.86 -15.07
N PHE A 189 -20.24 1.91 -13.79
CA PHE A 189 -19.30 1.73 -12.68
C PHE A 189 -18.63 0.35 -12.69
N GLU A 190 -19.36 -0.70 -13.06
CA GLU A 190 -18.81 -2.06 -13.14
C GLU A 190 -17.75 -2.15 -14.24
N GLY A 191 -18.01 -1.55 -15.40
CA GLY A 191 -17.03 -1.40 -16.47
C GLY A 191 -15.83 -0.52 -16.09
N ILE A 192 -16.02 0.51 -15.26
CA ILE A 192 -14.90 1.30 -14.72
C ILE A 192 -14.02 0.45 -13.80
N VAL A 193 -14.61 -0.35 -12.91
CA VAL A 193 -13.87 -1.28 -12.04
C VAL A 193 -13.09 -2.29 -12.88
N GLU A 194 -13.73 -2.91 -13.87
CA GLU A 194 -13.11 -3.86 -14.79
C GLU A 194 -11.95 -3.24 -15.56
N CYS A 195 -12.15 -2.06 -16.13
CA CYS A 195 -11.12 -1.36 -16.88
C CYS A 195 -9.93 -0.92 -16.01
N THR A 196 -10.17 -0.39 -14.81
CA THR A 196 -9.09 -0.05 -13.87
C THR A 196 -8.31 -1.31 -13.49
N ALA A 197 -8.98 -2.44 -13.23
CA ALA A 197 -8.33 -3.71 -12.96
C ALA A 197 -7.47 -4.19 -14.14
N ASP A 198 -7.95 -4.04 -15.37
CA ASP A 198 -7.21 -4.35 -16.58
C ASP A 198 -5.98 -3.45 -16.79
N LEU A 199 -6.10 -2.15 -16.53
CA LEU A 199 -4.97 -1.21 -16.61
C LEU A 199 -3.87 -1.58 -15.59
N VAL A 200 -4.25 -2.01 -14.38
CA VAL A 200 -3.31 -2.53 -13.37
C VAL A 200 -2.65 -3.82 -13.88
N ALA A 201 -3.44 -4.76 -14.41
CA ALA A 201 -2.92 -6.01 -14.96
C ALA A 201 -1.93 -5.76 -16.11
N GLU A 202 -2.24 -4.84 -17.02
CA GLU A 202 -1.34 -4.43 -18.11
C GLU A 202 -0.03 -3.83 -17.61
N PHE A 203 -0.07 -3.08 -16.51
CA PHE A 203 1.15 -2.55 -15.90
C PHE A 203 2.02 -3.66 -15.31
N VAL A 204 1.41 -4.65 -14.65
CA VAL A 204 2.12 -5.84 -14.14
C VAL A 204 2.69 -6.67 -15.29
N GLU A 205 1.87 -6.99 -16.29
CA GLU A 205 2.28 -7.73 -17.48
C GLU A 205 3.41 -7.03 -18.24
N TYR A 206 3.39 -5.70 -18.29
CA TYR A 206 4.50 -4.92 -18.84
C TYR A 206 5.81 -5.19 -18.10
N ILE A 207 5.80 -5.21 -16.77
CA ILE A 207 7.00 -5.51 -15.96
C ILE A 207 7.49 -6.94 -16.23
N ILE A 208 6.58 -7.90 -16.30
CA ILE A 208 6.88 -9.31 -16.58
C ILE A 208 7.49 -9.46 -17.99
N ALA A 209 6.86 -8.87 -19.00
CA ALA A 209 7.29 -8.93 -20.40
C ALA A 209 8.67 -8.29 -20.62
N ARG A 210 9.04 -7.30 -19.80
CA ARG A 210 10.39 -6.70 -19.81
C ARG A 210 11.46 -7.56 -19.11
N GLY A 211 11.06 -8.65 -18.46
CA GLY A 211 11.97 -9.55 -17.75
C GLY A 211 12.58 -8.89 -16.51
N TRP A 212 11.78 -8.12 -15.77
CA TRP A 212 12.25 -7.29 -14.65
C TRP A 212 11.97 -7.88 -13.26
N LEU A 213 11.30 -9.03 -13.16
CA LEU A 213 11.00 -9.65 -11.87
C LEU A 213 12.27 -10.01 -11.07
N ASP A 214 13.42 -10.18 -11.74
CA ASP A 214 14.73 -10.40 -11.11
C ASP A 214 15.26 -9.18 -10.33
N ARG A 215 14.61 -8.02 -10.51
CA ARG A 215 15.01 -6.72 -9.93
C ARG A 215 13.85 -5.96 -9.29
N VAL A 216 12.61 -6.38 -9.55
CA VAL A 216 11.40 -5.70 -9.12
C VAL A 216 10.47 -6.70 -8.48
N ALA A 217 10.16 -6.47 -7.21
CA ALA A 217 9.00 -7.07 -6.57
C ALA A 217 7.78 -6.16 -6.76
N ILE A 218 6.60 -6.77 -6.90
CA ILE A 218 5.34 -6.07 -7.16
C ILE A 218 4.36 -6.41 -6.04
N VAL A 219 3.66 -5.40 -5.54
CA VAL A 219 2.48 -5.57 -4.69
C VAL A 219 1.31 -4.85 -5.34
N VAL A 220 0.24 -5.59 -5.60
CA VAL A 220 -1.06 -5.04 -6.01
C VAL A 220 -2.01 -5.26 -4.83
N GLN A 221 -2.65 -4.21 -4.35
CA GLN A 221 -3.65 -4.32 -3.31
C GLN A 221 -4.73 -3.25 -3.46
N GLY A 222 -5.93 -3.55 -2.97
CA GLY A 222 -6.90 -2.52 -2.68
C GLY A 222 -6.46 -1.68 -1.49
N ASP A 223 -6.87 -0.42 -1.48
CA ASP A 223 -6.71 0.44 -0.31
C ASP A 223 -7.76 0.10 0.76
N HIS A 224 -9.03 -0.03 0.40
CA HIS A 224 -10.11 -0.38 1.32
C HIS A 224 -11.25 -1.11 0.59
N LEU A 225 -12.19 -1.66 1.36
CA LEU A 225 -13.45 -2.19 0.86
C LEU A 225 -14.28 -1.06 0.25
N ALA A 226 -14.99 -1.35 -0.84
CA ALA A 226 -15.72 -0.32 -1.56
C ALA A 226 -16.75 0.37 -0.65
N MET A 227 -16.79 1.70 -0.68
CA MET A 227 -17.81 2.49 0.01
C MET A 227 -19.04 2.68 -0.90
N GLY A 228 -20.09 3.33 -0.38
CA GLY A 228 -21.35 3.56 -1.11
C GLY A 228 -21.16 4.06 -2.55
N ASN A 229 -21.39 3.18 -3.51
CA ASN A 229 -21.30 3.38 -4.95
C ASN A 229 -22.50 2.71 -5.64
N THR A 230 -22.67 2.89 -6.94
CA THR A 230 -23.83 2.37 -7.69
C THR A 230 -23.94 0.84 -7.71
N SER A 231 -22.88 0.10 -7.39
CA SER A 231 -22.88 -1.36 -7.26
C SER A 231 -22.90 -1.84 -5.80
N TYR A 232 -23.00 -0.93 -4.82
CA TYR A 232 -22.82 -1.26 -3.40
C TYR A 232 -23.86 -2.24 -2.86
N ASP A 233 -25.11 -2.15 -3.32
CA ASP A 233 -26.17 -3.08 -2.93
C ASP A 233 -25.85 -4.53 -3.28
N LYS A 234 -25.10 -4.76 -4.38
CA LYS A 234 -24.59 -6.09 -4.74
C LYS A 234 -23.41 -6.50 -3.86
N LEU A 235 -22.53 -5.56 -3.51
CA LEU A 235 -21.33 -5.87 -2.73
C LEU A 235 -21.67 -6.30 -1.30
N VAL A 236 -22.66 -5.65 -0.68
CA VAL A 236 -23.03 -5.93 0.72
C VAL A 236 -23.81 -7.23 0.90
N THR A 237 -24.29 -7.88 -0.17
CA THR A 237 -24.87 -9.23 -0.07
C THR A 237 -23.82 -10.29 0.23
N ASN A 238 -22.53 -9.99 -0.01
CA ASN A 238 -21.43 -10.80 0.47
C ASN A 238 -21.03 -10.33 1.89
N PRO A 239 -21.28 -11.12 2.95
CA PRO A 239 -20.91 -10.74 4.32
C PRO A 239 -19.40 -10.85 4.60
N GLU A 240 -18.65 -11.52 3.71
CA GLU A 240 -17.22 -11.80 3.86
C GLU A 240 -16.37 -11.03 2.84
N ARG A 241 -16.64 -9.74 2.66
CA ARG A 241 -15.84 -8.87 1.79
C ARG A 241 -14.38 -8.85 2.24
N ARG A 242 -13.46 -8.91 1.27
CA ARG A 242 -12.01 -8.93 1.47
C ARG A 242 -11.31 -8.02 0.48
N VAL A 243 -10.25 -7.37 0.93
CA VAL A 243 -9.44 -6.48 0.10
C VAL A 243 -8.69 -7.31 -0.95
N PHE A 244 -8.69 -6.86 -2.20
CA PHE A 244 -7.92 -7.53 -3.26
C PHE A 244 -6.44 -7.43 -2.97
N ASN A 245 -5.67 -8.50 -3.20
CA ASN A 245 -4.22 -8.48 -3.05
C ASN A 245 -3.50 -9.51 -3.93
N MET A 246 -2.25 -9.20 -4.26
CA MET A 246 -1.32 -10.06 -4.96
C MET A 246 0.11 -9.54 -4.77
N LEU A 247 1.04 -10.43 -4.45
CA LEU A 247 2.47 -10.16 -4.31
C LEU A 247 3.21 -11.00 -5.35
N ILE A 248 4.15 -10.40 -6.06
CA ILE A 248 4.90 -11.04 -7.15
C ILE A 248 6.39 -10.76 -6.96
N ASN A 249 7.22 -11.79 -7.03
CA ASN A 249 8.67 -11.63 -7.23
C ASN A 249 9.22 -12.78 -8.10
N ASP A 250 10.54 -12.81 -8.30
CA ASP A 250 11.22 -13.86 -9.06
C ASP A 250 11.43 -15.17 -8.29
N ASN A 251 11.07 -15.24 -7.01
CA ASN A 251 11.27 -16.43 -6.20
C ASN A 251 10.09 -17.41 -6.39
N PRO A 252 10.24 -18.50 -7.16
CA PRO A 252 9.16 -19.46 -7.37
C PRO A 252 8.76 -20.22 -6.10
N LYS A 253 9.56 -20.11 -5.03
CA LYS A 253 9.29 -20.70 -3.71
C LYS A 253 8.75 -19.67 -2.71
N LEU A 254 8.30 -18.51 -3.18
CA LEU A 254 7.59 -17.56 -2.32
C LEU A 254 6.32 -18.25 -1.80
N THR A 255 6.19 -18.34 -0.48
CA THR A 255 5.04 -18.98 0.17
C THR A 255 4.43 -18.06 1.20
N ALA A 256 3.10 -18.01 1.24
CA ALA A 256 2.37 -17.45 2.38
C ALA A 256 2.62 -18.30 3.64
N ASN A 257 2.71 -17.66 4.79
CA ASN A 257 2.80 -18.33 6.09
C ASN A 257 1.51 -18.19 6.94
N THR A 258 0.54 -17.46 6.41
CA THR A 258 -0.80 -17.22 6.97
C THR A 258 -1.80 -17.15 5.82
N ARG A 259 -3.08 -17.42 6.12
CA ARG A 259 -4.19 -17.16 5.19
C ARG A 259 -4.84 -15.80 5.43
N GLU A 260 -4.67 -15.26 6.62
CA GLU A 260 -5.29 -14.00 7.05
C GLU A 260 -4.23 -12.91 7.23
N VAL A 261 -4.51 -11.74 6.65
CA VAL A 261 -3.68 -10.54 6.73
C VAL A 261 -4.56 -9.31 6.92
N THR A 262 -3.92 -8.23 7.37
CA THR A 262 -4.49 -6.90 7.51
C THR A 262 -3.56 -5.88 6.85
N HIS A 263 -3.99 -4.62 6.73
CA HIS A 263 -3.14 -3.55 6.21
C HIS A 263 -1.82 -3.39 6.97
N PHE A 264 -1.82 -3.68 8.26
CA PHE A 264 -0.64 -3.54 9.12
C PHE A 264 0.46 -4.57 8.81
N ASP A 265 0.07 -5.74 8.31
CA ASP A 265 1.00 -6.81 7.93
C ASP A 265 1.80 -6.45 6.66
N MET A 266 1.36 -5.46 5.89
CA MET A 266 1.98 -5.13 4.60
C MET A 266 3.35 -4.49 4.72
N LEU A 267 3.62 -3.65 5.72
CA LEU A 267 4.96 -3.08 5.92
C LEU A 267 6.03 -4.18 6.09
N PRO A 268 5.96 -5.07 7.09
CA PRO A 268 6.96 -6.12 7.25
C PRO A 268 6.97 -7.12 6.09
N THR A 269 5.81 -7.38 5.46
CA THR A 269 5.72 -8.26 4.28
C THR A 269 6.43 -7.66 3.06
N MET A 270 6.25 -6.37 2.78
CA MET A 270 6.91 -5.67 1.66
C MET A 270 8.42 -5.63 1.86
N LEU A 271 8.90 -5.39 3.09
CA LEU A 271 10.32 -5.44 3.40
C LEU A 271 10.89 -6.85 3.19
N ASP A 272 10.23 -7.89 3.69
CA ASP A 272 10.67 -9.27 3.47
C ASP A 272 10.63 -9.67 1.99
N LEU A 273 9.67 -9.16 1.21
CA LEU A 273 9.52 -9.46 -0.22
C LEU A 273 10.73 -9.01 -1.04
N ILE A 274 11.38 -7.92 -0.61
CA ILE A 274 12.61 -7.39 -1.22
C ILE A 274 13.89 -7.82 -0.49
N GLY A 275 13.79 -8.76 0.46
CA GLY A 275 14.94 -9.32 1.19
C GLY A 275 15.45 -8.45 2.35
N LEU A 276 14.72 -7.42 2.76
CA LEU A 276 15.01 -6.61 3.93
C LEU A 276 14.32 -7.18 5.16
N GLN A 277 15.09 -7.71 6.10
CA GLN A 277 14.52 -8.39 7.27
C GLN A 277 14.35 -7.44 8.45
N VAL A 278 13.15 -7.45 9.03
CA VAL A 278 12.86 -6.82 10.33
C VAL A 278 12.90 -7.84 11.46
N LYS A 279 13.34 -7.42 12.65
CA LYS A 279 13.47 -8.29 13.83
C LYS A 279 12.15 -9.01 14.14
N GLY A 280 12.21 -10.34 14.23
CA GLY A 280 11.03 -11.18 14.46
C GLY A 280 10.00 -11.20 13.31
N GLY A 281 10.31 -10.60 12.15
CA GLY A 281 9.34 -10.45 11.06
C GLY A 281 8.21 -9.47 11.41
N ARG A 282 8.48 -8.47 12.25
CA ARG A 282 7.46 -7.53 12.75
C ARG A 282 7.84 -6.08 12.52
N ALA A 283 6.85 -5.28 12.16
CA ALA A 283 6.95 -3.82 12.13
C ALA A 283 5.57 -3.21 12.44
N GLY A 284 5.53 -2.22 13.34
CA GLY A 284 4.27 -1.70 13.85
C GLY A 284 3.42 -2.78 14.53
N LEU A 285 2.16 -2.90 14.13
CA LEU A 285 1.23 -3.93 14.58
C LEU A 285 1.28 -5.21 13.75
N GLY A 286 1.97 -5.19 12.60
CA GLY A 286 1.95 -6.28 11.63
C GLY A 286 3.02 -7.36 11.81
N TYR A 287 2.77 -8.48 11.14
CA TYR A 287 3.70 -9.59 10.95
C TYR A 287 3.89 -9.83 9.46
N SER A 288 5.12 -10.13 9.05
CA SER A 288 5.39 -10.60 7.70
C SER A 288 4.57 -11.85 7.40
N ALA A 289 3.83 -11.80 6.30
CA ALA A 289 2.88 -12.84 5.90
C ALA A 289 3.48 -13.86 4.91
N ILE A 290 4.78 -13.75 4.61
CA ILE A 290 5.50 -14.60 3.65
C ILE A 290 6.76 -15.21 4.26
N GLY A 291 7.24 -16.30 3.65
CA GLY A 291 8.46 -16.98 4.08
C GLY A 291 8.32 -17.67 5.46
N PRO A 292 9.42 -17.98 6.15
CA PRO A 292 9.35 -18.70 7.42
C PRO A 292 8.71 -17.85 8.53
N VAL A 293 7.92 -18.47 9.40
CA VAL A 293 7.36 -17.82 10.60
C VAL A 293 8.50 -17.51 11.58
N ARG A 294 8.72 -16.21 11.87
CA ARG A 294 9.79 -15.74 12.77
C ARG A 294 9.31 -15.35 14.17
N ALA A 295 8.01 -15.13 14.33
CA ALA A 295 7.38 -14.85 15.62
C ALA A 295 5.99 -15.51 15.65
N PRO A 296 5.55 -16.06 16.80
CA PRO A 296 4.21 -16.57 16.95
C PRO A 296 3.16 -15.49 16.69
N ARG A 297 2.15 -15.83 15.88
CA ARG A 297 0.97 -15.02 15.63
C ARG A 297 -0.19 -15.65 16.42
N PRO A 298 -0.68 -15.00 17.49
CA PRO A 298 -1.80 -15.54 18.26
C PRO A 298 -3.01 -15.80 17.35
N PRO A 299 -3.73 -16.93 17.48
CA PRO A 299 -4.87 -17.24 16.61
C PRO A 299 -5.94 -16.15 16.57
N ASP A 300 -6.12 -15.44 17.69
CA ASP A 300 -7.09 -14.35 17.90
C ASP A 300 -6.51 -12.95 17.64
N HIS A 301 -5.29 -12.84 17.09
CA HIS A 301 -4.60 -11.54 17.00
C HIS A 301 -5.36 -10.50 16.17
N VAL A 302 -6.01 -10.86 15.06
CA VAL A 302 -6.79 -9.92 14.24
C VAL A 302 -8.04 -9.47 14.98
N ASP A 303 -8.73 -10.38 15.66
CA ASP A 303 -9.96 -10.03 16.40
C ASP A 303 -9.63 -9.15 17.60
N ARG A 304 -8.59 -9.49 18.38
CA ARG A 304 -8.07 -8.64 19.45
C ARG A 304 -7.60 -7.28 18.96
N MET A 305 -7.00 -7.25 17.76
CA MET A 305 -6.62 -5.99 17.13
C MET A 305 -7.87 -5.18 16.81
N ALA A 306 -8.86 -5.78 16.14
CA ALA A 306 -10.12 -5.13 15.77
C ALA A 306 -10.84 -4.51 16.98
N GLU A 307 -10.88 -5.21 18.11
CA GLU A 307 -11.48 -4.72 19.36
C GLU A 307 -10.75 -3.51 19.95
N LYS A 308 -9.42 -3.52 19.94
CA LYS A 308 -8.59 -2.54 20.65
C LYS A 308 -8.01 -1.42 19.78
N LEU A 309 -8.22 -1.49 18.46
CA LEU A 309 -7.48 -0.67 17.52
C LEU A 309 -7.69 0.83 17.73
N LEU A 310 -8.88 1.22 18.19
CA LEU A 310 -9.25 2.61 18.42
C LEU A 310 -9.07 3.06 19.87
N ASP A 311 -8.64 2.16 20.77
CA ASP A 311 -8.36 2.50 22.16
C ASP A 311 -7.23 3.53 22.26
N TYR A 312 -7.27 4.31 23.34
CA TYR A 312 -6.20 5.22 23.66
C TYR A 312 -4.87 4.46 23.81
N SER A 313 -3.81 5.00 23.21
CA SER A 313 -2.46 4.49 23.37
C SER A 313 -1.49 5.65 23.45
N ALA A 314 -0.79 5.76 24.58
CA ALA A 314 0.27 6.76 24.75
C ALA A 314 1.39 6.57 23.71
N THR A 315 1.72 5.31 23.39
CA THR A 315 2.71 4.98 22.35
C THR A 315 2.26 5.46 20.98
N TYR A 316 0.99 5.25 20.62
CA TYR A 316 0.45 5.78 19.36
C TYR A 316 0.45 7.31 19.35
N ARG A 317 0.03 7.95 20.45
CA ARG A 317 0.01 9.40 20.58
C ARG A 317 1.42 10.00 20.42
N ALA A 318 2.43 9.34 20.97
CA ALA A 318 3.82 9.76 20.84
C ALA A 318 4.30 9.79 19.37
N LEU A 319 3.71 9.00 18.47
CA LEU A 319 4.06 9.05 17.03
C LEU A 319 3.79 10.42 16.37
N TRP A 320 2.87 11.19 16.96
CA TRP A 320 2.46 12.52 16.48
C TRP A 320 3.22 13.67 17.14
N GLU A 321 4.07 13.39 18.12
CA GLU A 321 4.87 14.42 18.77
C GLU A 321 6.03 14.88 17.86
N PRO A 322 6.44 16.15 17.89
CA PRO A 322 7.58 16.62 17.12
C PRO A 322 8.85 15.80 17.40
N LEU A 323 9.72 15.66 16.40
CA LEU A 323 11.06 15.12 16.62
C LEU A 323 11.83 16.02 17.59
N PRO A 324 12.65 15.47 18.51
CA PRO A 324 13.49 16.27 19.39
C PRO A 324 14.40 17.19 18.56
N GLU A 325 14.59 18.44 18.99
CA GLU A 325 15.43 19.44 18.30
C GLU A 325 16.90 18.99 18.09
N THR A 326 17.34 17.96 18.82
CA THR A 326 18.71 17.44 18.80
C THR A 326 18.92 16.20 17.93
N GLU A 327 17.87 15.61 17.34
CA GLU A 327 18.07 14.55 16.35
C GLU A 327 18.19 15.17 14.96
N PRO A 328 19.35 15.03 14.27
CA PRO A 328 19.45 15.49 12.90
C PRO A 328 18.42 14.74 12.06
N GLU A 329 17.87 15.38 11.03
CA GLU A 329 17.01 14.75 10.02
C GLU A 329 17.66 13.50 9.37
N SER A 330 18.97 13.33 9.57
CA SER A 330 19.78 12.19 9.13
C SER A 330 20.12 11.19 10.25
N ALA A 331 19.42 11.21 11.39
CA ALA A 331 19.63 10.23 12.45
C ALA A 331 19.49 8.82 11.84
N PRO A 332 20.48 7.92 12.03
CA PRO A 332 20.44 6.62 11.41
C PRO A 332 19.22 5.86 11.89
N LEU A 333 18.34 5.48 10.96
CA LEU A 333 17.26 4.55 11.23
C LEU A 333 17.85 3.25 11.81
N PRO A 334 17.12 2.56 12.70
CA PRO A 334 17.57 1.26 13.19
C PRO A 334 17.92 0.37 12.00
N ALA A 335 19.19 -0.08 11.92
CA ALA A 335 19.70 -0.74 10.72
C ALA A 335 18.87 -1.98 10.41
N VAL A 336 18.36 -1.99 9.18
CA VAL A 336 17.71 -3.14 8.59
C VAL A 336 18.81 -4.07 8.12
N GLY A 337 18.75 -5.34 8.55
CA GLY A 337 19.68 -6.36 8.07
C GLY A 337 19.46 -6.56 6.57
N GLY A 338 20.38 -6.06 5.75
CA GLY A 338 20.44 -6.37 4.34
C GLY A 338 21.14 -7.71 4.12
N VAL A 339 20.58 -8.56 3.27
CA VAL A 339 21.37 -9.63 2.64
C VAL A 339 22.35 -8.94 1.68
N PRO A 340 23.67 -9.24 1.72
CA PRO A 340 24.59 -8.72 0.72
C PRO A 340 24.11 -9.16 -0.66
N ALA A 341 24.09 -8.25 -1.62
CA ALA A 341 23.92 -8.60 -3.03
C ALA A 341 24.83 -9.79 -3.36
N LEU A 342 24.23 -10.92 -3.73
CA LEU A 342 24.85 -12.20 -4.12
C LEU A 342 26.39 -12.16 -4.22
N ARG A 343 27.07 -12.26 -3.09
CA ARG A 343 28.41 -12.84 -2.98
C ARG A 343 28.36 -13.87 -1.86
N ARG A 344 28.77 -15.09 -2.21
CA ARG A 344 28.83 -16.24 -1.32
C ARG A 344 29.76 -15.96 -0.13
N GLU A 345 29.37 -16.57 0.99
CA GLU A 345 30.13 -16.93 2.20
C GLU A 345 30.14 -15.96 3.41
N GLY A 346 29.73 -16.50 4.58
CA GLY A 346 30.25 -16.13 5.91
C GLY A 346 29.33 -15.31 6.84
N PRO A 347 29.03 -15.78 8.08
CA PRO A 347 28.02 -15.17 8.94
C PRO A 347 28.60 -14.15 9.94
N ALA A 348 27.87 -13.07 10.20
CA ALA A 348 27.90 -12.37 11.49
C ALA A 348 26.61 -11.55 11.64
N GLY A 349 25.77 -11.95 12.60
CA GLY A 349 24.57 -11.22 12.98
C GLY A 349 24.91 -10.04 13.89
N VAL A 350 24.22 -8.93 13.68
CA VAL A 350 24.14 -7.81 14.62
C VAL A 350 22.68 -7.33 14.66
N GLU A 351 22.18 -7.15 15.88
CA GLU A 351 20.80 -6.92 16.29
C GLU A 351 20.43 -5.43 16.29
N ILE A 352 19.28 -5.04 15.71
CA ILE A 352 18.69 -3.70 15.94
C ILE A 352 17.15 -3.76 16.05
N ALA A 353 16.60 -2.84 16.85
CA ALA A 353 15.20 -2.69 17.21
C ALA A 353 14.42 -1.84 16.18
N GLY A 354 13.43 -2.43 15.50
CA GLY A 354 12.38 -1.66 14.81
C GLY A 354 11.41 -1.02 15.80
N ASN A 355 10.47 -0.18 15.31
CA ASN A 355 9.38 0.43 16.10
C ASN A 355 8.97 -0.52 17.23
N ALA A 356 9.16 -0.10 18.48
CA ALA A 356 8.94 -0.96 19.64
C ALA A 356 7.60 -1.69 19.47
N ALA A 357 7.64 -3.03 19.47
CA ALA A 357 6.45 -3.83 19.28
C ALA A 357 5.39 -3.34 20.28
N MET A 358 4.31 -2.74 19.78
CA MET A 358 3.21 -2.30 20.62
C MET A 358 2.49 -3.55 21.13
N GLY A 359 2.93 -4.05 22.28
CA GLY A 359 2.27 -5.14 22.98
C GLY A 359 0.90 -4.66 23.46
N LEU A 360 -0.15 -5.39 23.09
CA LEU A 360 -1.46 -5.27 23.72
C LEU A 360 -1.37 -5.88 25.12
N THR A 361 -0.84 -5.14 26.09
CA THR A 361 -0.90 -5.55 27.50
C THR A 361 -2.37 -5.50 27.96
N PRO A 362 -2.85 -6.53 28.68
CA PRO A 362 -4.12 -6.41 29.39
C PRO A 362 -3.92 -5.40 30.52
N ALA A 363 -4.83 -4.42 30.63
CA ALA A 363 -4.95 -3.66 31.86
C ALA A 363 -5.31 -4.64 32.98
N ALA A 364 -4.46 -4.71 34.01
CA ALA A 364 -4.79 -5.36 35.27
C ALA A 364 -5.88 -4.52 35.99
N PRO A 365 -6.70 -5.14 36.85
CA PRO A 365 -8.07 -4.71 37.16
C PRO A 365 -8.19 -3.36 37.87
#